data_AF-A0A0E9RN50-F1
#
_entry.id   AF-A0A0E9RN50-F1
#
_cell.length_a   1.000
_cell.length_b   1.000
_cell.length_c   1.000
_cell.angle_alpha   90.00
_cell.angle_beta   90.00
_cell.angle_gamma   90.00
#
_symmetry.space_group_name_H-M   'P 1'
#
loop_
_entity.id
_entity.type
_entity.pdbx_description
1 polymer ?
#
loop_
_entity_poly.entity_id
_entity_poly.type
_entity_poly.pdbx_seq_one_letter_code
_entity_poly.pdbx_strand_id
1 'polypeptide(L)' 'MSDLLYLFQCPISKVLYFFHGRRSVRESIFNKDVEI' A
#
# COMPACT_ATOMS: atom_id res chain seq x y z
N MET A 1 16.55 -17.01 3.37
CA MET A 1 15.07 -17.10 3.42
C MET A 1 14.54 -15.79 2.88
N SER A 2 13.67 -15.82 1.87
CA SER A 2 13.09 -14.60 1.30
C SER A 2 11.86 -14.22 2.12
N ASP A 3 11.84 -13.02 2.69
CA ASP A 3 10.67 -12.50 3.38
C ASP A 3 9.56 -12.25 2.36
N LEU A 4 8.41 -12.88 2.57
CA LEU A 4 7.26 -12.76 1.69
C LEU A 4 6.72 -11.32 1.73
N LEU A 5 6.66 -10.68 0.57
CA LEU A 5 6.10 -9.35 0.36
C LEU A 5 4.62 -9.49 -0.04
N TYR A 6 3.73 -8.90 0.75
CA TYR A 6 2.30 -8.84 0.44
C TYR A 6 1.85 -7.40 0.24
N LEU A 7 1.06 -7.18 -0.81
CA LEU A 7 0.42 -5.92 -1.14
C LEU A 7 -1.09 -6.05 -0.95
N PHE A 8 -1.70 -5.14 -0.20
CA PHE A 8 -3.15 -5.06 -0.06
C PHE A 8 -3.63 -3.63 -0.32
N GLN A 9 -4.61 -3.48 -1.20
CA GLN A 9 -5.25 -2.20 -1.49
C GLN A 9 -6.64 -2.18 -0.85
N CYS A 10 -6.88 -1.21 0.04
CA CYS A 10 -8.22 -1.01 0.59
C CYS A 10 -9.11 -0.34 -0.47
N PRO A 11 -10.21 -0.97 -0.90
CA PRO A 11 -11.06 -0.45 -1.97
C PRO A 11 -11.78 0.85 -1.59
N ILE A 12 -12.03 1.06 -0.29
CA ILE A 12 -12.80 2.21 0.20
C ILE A 12 -11.90 3.43 0.44
N SER A 13 -10.70 3.23 0.98
CA SER A 13 -9.87 4.34 1.48
C SER A 13 -8.71 4.74 0.56
N LYS A 14 -8.54 4.11 -0.61
CA LYS A 14 -7.37 4.33 -1.51
C LYS A 14 -6.03 4.24 -0.77
N VAL A 15 -5.97 3.35 0.23
CA VAL A 15 -4.77 3.09 1.02
C VAL A 15 -4.13 1.79 0.53
N LEU A 16 -2.82 1.83 0.30
CA LEU A 16 -1.97 0.66 0.07
C LEU A 16 -1.28 0.24 1.36
N TYR A 17 -1.29 -1.06 1.62
CA TYR A 17 -0.59 -1.68 2.72
C TYR A 17 0.48 -2.62 2.17
N PHE A 18 1.70 -2.43 2.63
CA PHE A 18 2.86 -3.26 2.31
C PHE A 18 3.25 -4.05 3.55
N PHE A 19 3.34 -5.37 3.43
CA PHE A 19 3.78 -6.25 4.50
C PHE A 19 5.08 -6.94 4.13
N HIS A 20 6.06 -6.91 5.03
CA HIS A 20 7.34 -7.60 4.90
C HIS A 20 7.65 -8.33 6.22
N GLY A 21 7.38 -9.63 6.26
CA GLY A 21 7.44 -10.42 7.49
C GLY A 21 6.51 -9.86 8.58
N ARG A 22 7.07 -9.43 9.72
CA ARG A 22 6.32 -8.82 10.84
C ARG A 22 6.20 -7.28 10.76
N ARG A 23 6.72 -6.66 9.71
CA ARG A 23 6.67 -5.20 9.51
C ARG A 23 5.58 -4.86 8.50
N SER A 24 4.86 -3.78 8.74
CA SER A 24 3.85 -3.25 7.82
C SER A 24 4.05 -1.76 7.61
N VAL A 25 3.92 -1.30 6.37
CA VAL A 25 3.93 0.12 5.98
C VAL A 25 2.60 0.45 5.32
N ARG A 26 2.03 1.61 5.66
CA ARG A 26 0.75 2.09 5.12
C ARG A 26 1.01 3.36 4.32
N GLU A 27 0.75 3.31 3.03
CA GLU A 27 0.85 4.45 2.11
C GLU A 27 -0.54 4.92 1.69
N SER A 28 -0.79 6.23 1.77
CA SER A 28 -2.05 6.83 1.32
C SER A 28 -1.87 7.38 -0.09
N ILE A 29 -2.60 6.85 -1.06
CA ILE A 29 -2.59 7.38 -2.42
C ILE A 29 -3.63 8.51 -2.48
N PHE A 30 -3.30 9.65 -1.88
CA PHE A 30 -3.98 10.87 -2.31
C PHE A 30 -3.46 11.17 -3.71
N ASN A 31 -4.35 11.12 -4.71
CA ASN A 31 -4.06 11.63 -6.06
C ASN A 31 -3.48 13.03 -5.89
N LYS A 32 -2.17 13.19 -6.12
CA LYS A 32 -1.66 14.45 -6.66
C LYS A 32 -2.16 14.47 -8.10
N ASP A 33 -3.29 15.14 -8.27
CA ASP A 33 -3.72 15.83 -9.49
C ASP A 33 -3.32 15.16 -10.82
N VAL A 34 -4.23 14.36 -11.36
CA VAL A 34 -4.31 14.17 -12.80
C VAL A 34 -5.18 15.31 -13.34
N GLU A 35 -4.55 16.44 -13.64
CA GLU A 35 -5.10 17.44 -14.56
C GLU A 35 -4.96 16.87 -15.99
N ILE A 36 -6.08 16.59 -16.66
CA ILE A 36 -6.17 16.38 -18.12
C ILE A 36 -7.09 17.47 -18.67
#